data_AF-A0A9X2J2E6-F1
#
_entry.id   AF-A0A9X2J2E6-F1
#
_cell.length_a   1.000
_cell.length_b   1.000
_cell.length_c   1.000
_cell.angle_alpha   90.00
_cell.angle_beta   90.00
_cell.angle_gamma   90.00
#
_symmetry.space_group_name_H-M   'P 1'
#
loop_
_entity.id
_entity.type
_entity.pdbx_description
1 polymer ?
#
loop_
_entity_poly.entity_id
_entity_poly.type
_entity_poly.pdbx_seq_one_letter_code
_entity_poly.pdbx_strand_id
1 'polypeptide(L)'
;MGNIGICVDPASATDAGTAITDHGNQAKALLENQFRNVQPASDANPGWKTGPALVDFAHVRHREILSSLTELESIGQKIVEIVQSRVSVDARYADNLQRIEDAVGTMAQ
;
A
#
# COMPACT_ATOMS: atom_id res chain seq x y z
N MET A 1 18.25 -23.43 -19.29
CA MET A 1 18.13 -22.01 -18.92
C MET A 1 17.03 -21.92 -17.88
N GLY A 2 17.40 -21.90 -16.59
CA GLY A 2 16.44 -21.83 -15.49
C GLY A 2 15.91 -20.41 -15.40
N ASN A 3 14.63 -20.23 -15.65
CA ASN A 3 13.94 -18.98 -15.38
C ASN A 3 13.97 -18.79 -13.86
N ILE A 4 14.78 -17.86 -13.34
CA ILE A 4 14.76 -17.45 -11.93
C ILE A 4 13.50 -16.59 -11.76
N GLY A 5 12.34 -17.25 -11.81
CA GLY A 5 11.09 -16.61 -11.45
C GLY A 5 11.16 -16.28 -9.97
N ILE A 6 11.01 -14.99 -9.62
CA ILE A 6 10.77 -14.59 -8.24
C ILE A 6 9.48 -15.29 -7.81
N CYS A 7 9.61 -16.35 -7.01
CA CYS A 7 8.48 -17.07 -6.46
C CYS A 7 7.95 -16.26 -5.27
N VAL A 8 7.09 -15.30 -5.56
CA VAL A 8 6.37 -14.54 -4.54
C VAL A 8 5.19 -15.38 -4.09
N ASP A 9 5.13 -15.74 -2.81
CA ASP A 9 3.95 -16.35 -2.23
C ASP A 9 2.77 -15.36 -2.29
N PRO A 10 1.68 -15.66 -3.01
CA PRO A 10 0.54 -14.76 -3.16
C PRO A 10 -0.10 -14.38 -1.83
N ALA A 11 -0.18 -15.31 -0.87
CA ALA A 11 -0.76 -15.06 0.43
C ALA A 11 0.09 -14.03 1.20
N SER A 12 1.39 -14.31 1.37
CA SER A 12 2.31 -13.40 2.04
C SER A 12 2.38 -12.01 1.40
N ALA A 13 2.30 -11.92 0.07
CA ALA A 13 2.30 -10.63 -0.64
C ALA A 13 0.99 -9.86 -0.46
N THR A 14 -0.15 -10.55 -0.41
CA THR A 14 -1.45 -9.94 -0.10
C THR A 14 -1.47 -9.41 1.33
N ASP A 15 -0.95 -10.19 2.28
CA ASP A 15 -0.83 -9.80 3.69
C ASP A 15 0.07 -8.57 3.84
N ALA A 16 1.21 -8.55 3.14
CA ALA A 16 2.11 -7.40 3.13
C ALA A 16 1.44 -6.13 2.56
N GLY A 17 0.74 -6.24 1.42
CA GLY A 17 0.03 -5.11 0.82
C GLY A 17 -1.09 -4.57 1.71
N THR A 18 -1.81 -5.47 2.38
CA THR A 18 -2.84 -5.13 3.38
C THR A 18 -2.23 -4.44 4.59
N ALA A 19 -1.15 -4.98 5.16
CA ALA A 19 -0.46 -4.40 6.31
C ALA A 19 0.11 -3.01 6.01
N ILE A 20 0.66 -2.78 4.81
CA ILE A 20 1.13 -1.45 4.38
C ILE A 20 -0.03 -0.46 4.36
N THR A 21 -1.18 -0.86 3.81
CA THR A 21 -2.39 -0.03 3.74
C THR A 21 -2.89 0.33 5.14
N ASP A 22 -2.98 -0.67 6.03
CA ASP A 22 -3.45 -0.49 7.41
C ASP A 22 -2.53 0.40 8.24
N HIS A 23 -1.22 0.14 8.19
CA HIS A 23 -0.23 0.97 8.88
C HIS A 23 -0.18 2.38 8.30
N GLY A 24 -0.36 2.56 6.99
CA GLY A 24 -0.48 3.86 6.34
C GLY A 24 -1.66 4.65 6.89
N ASN A 25 -2.84 4.03 6.99
CA ASN A 25 -4.05 4.64 7.55
C ASN A 25 -3.91 5.00 9.03
N GLN A 26 -3.31 4.11 9.82
CA GLN A 26 -3.02 4.39 11.24
C GLN A 26 -2.05 5.57 11.39
N ALA A 27 -0.98 5.59 10.59
CA ALA A 27 0.00 6.67 10.61
C ALA A 27 -0.62 8.02 10.20
N LYS A 28 -1.55 8.04 9.23
CA LYS A 28 -2.29 9.26 8.87
C LYS A 28 -3.09 9.79 10.05
N ALA A 29 -3.82 8.93 10.77
CA ALA A 29 -4.59 9.32 11.94
C ALA A 29 -3.70 9.86 13.08
N LEU A 30 -2.54 9.24 13.30
CA LEU A 30 -1.56 9.71 14.29
C LEU A 30 -0.97 11.08 13.89
N LEU A 31 -0.66 11.26 12.61
CA LEU A 31 -0.11 12.50 12.09
C LEU A 31 -1.09 13.67 12.30
N GLU A 32 -2.36 13.50 11.93
CA GLU A 32 -3.39 14.51 12.14
C GLU A 32 -3.52 14.90 13.62
N ASN A 33 -3.42 13.92 14.52
CA ASN A 33 -3.44 14.19 15.96
C ASN A 33 -2.21 14.97 16.44
N GLN A 34 -1.01 14.67 15.92
CA GLN A 34 0.22 15.38 16.30
C GLN A 34 0.18 16.85 15.87
N PHE A 35 -0.37 17.15 14.69
CA PHE A 35 -0.35 18.51 14.14
C PHE A 35 -1.51 19.40 14.60
N ARG A 36 -2.52 18.83 15.28
CA ARG A 36 -3.69 19.56 15.80
C ARG A 36 -3.35 20.72 16.73
N ASN A 37 -2.25 20.61 17.47
CA ASN A 37 -1.88 21.58 18.51
C ASN A 37 -0.89 22.67 18.03
N VAL A 38 -0.49 22.65 16.75
CA VAL A 38 0.49 23.61 16.20
C VAL A 38 -0.02 25.05 16.32
N GLN A 39 -1.25 25.32 15.86
CA GLN A 39 -1.83 26.66 15.91
C GLN A 39 -2.09 27.11 17.37
N PRO A 40 -2.75 26.29 18.23
CA PRO A 40 -2.91 26.64 19.64
C PRO A 40 -1.60 26.95 20.38
N ALA A 41 -0.51 26.22 20.07
CA ALA A 41 0.79 26.46 20.68
C ALA A 41 1.40 27.81 20.26
N SER A 42 1.19 28.23 19.00
CA SER A 42 1.58 29.56 18.53
C SER A 42 0.76 30.66 19.19
N ASP A 43 -0.56 30.48 19.26
CA ASP A 43 -1.48 31.46 19.84
C ASP A 43 -1.22 31.70 21.33
N ALA A 44 -0.77 30.66 22.05
CA ALA A 44 -0.40 30.74 23.46
C ALA A 44 0.94 31.46 23.73
N ASN A 45 1.72 31.79 22.70
CA ASN A 45 3.04 32.41 22.83
C ASN A 45 3.17 33.73 22.03
N PRO A 46 2.34 34.75 22.33
CA PRO A 46 2.39 36.02 21.62
C PRO A 46 3.74 36.74 21.84
N GLY A 47 4.31 37.28 20.76
CA GLY A 47 5.59 38.00 20.79
C GLY A 47 6.82 37.12 20.54
N TRP A 48 6.66 35.80 20.45
CA TRP A 48 7.75 34.91 20.07
C TRP A 48 7.97 34.95 18.55
N LYS A 49 9.02 35.66 18.11
CA LYS A 49 9.30 35.91 16.68
C LYS A 49 9.40 34.65 15.82
N THR A 50 9.77 33.52 16.42
CA THR A 50 9.90 32.22 15.74
C THR A 50 8.59 31.45 15.63
N GLY A 51 7.54 31.83 16.37
CA GLY A 51 6.25 31.14 16.38
C GLY A 51 5.66 30.92 14.98
N PRO A 52 5.48 31.99 14.17
CA PRO A 52 4.95 31.85 12.81
C PRO A 52 5.80 30.94 11.91
N ALA A 53 7.13 31.06 11.97
CA ALA A 53 8.02 30.23 11.17
C ALA A 53 7.96 28.73 11.55
N LEU A 54 7.75 28.42 12.84
CA LEU A 54 7.55 27.05 13.31
C LEU A 54 6.20 26.49 12.87
N VAL A 55 5.15 27.31 12.83
CA VAL A 55 3.83 26.91 12.29
C VAL A 55 3.94 26.60 10.79
N ASP A 56 4.58 27.47 10.01
CA ASP A 56 4.80 27.24 8.59
C ASP A 56 5.61 25.97 8.33
N PHE A 57 6.71 25.79 9.08
CA PHE A 57 7.51 24.58 9.01
C PHE A 57 6.68 23.34 9.33
N ALA A 58 5.88 23.38 10.40
CA ALA A 58 5.00 22.28 10.77
C ALA A 58 4.00 21.96 9.65
N HIS A 59 3.35 22.96 9.03
CA HIS A 59 2.45 22.71 7.91
C HIS A 59 3.13 22.10 6.69
N VAL A 60 4.37 22.51 6.38
CA VAL A 60 5.16 21.88 5.30
C VAL A 60 5.42 20.41 5.62
N ARG A 61 5.91 20.11 6.82
CA ARG A 61 6.19 18.73 7.26
C ARG A 61 4.94 17.86 7.29
N HIS A 62 3.82 18.42 7.74
CA HIS A 62 2.53 17.73 7.72
C HIS A 62 2.17 17.26 6.31
N ARG A 63 2.24 18.17 5.33
CA ARG A 63 1.94 17.85 3.92
C ARG A 63 2.90 16.82 3.33
N GLU A 64 4.20 16.95 3.58
CA GLU A 64 5.21 16.01 3.08
C GLU A 64 4.98 14.58 3.60
N ILE A 65 4.72 14.44 4.91
CA ILE A 65 4.47 13.14 5.52
C ILE A 65 3.15 12.56 5.00
N LEU A 66 2.10 13.37 4.91
CA LEU A 66 0.80 12.93 4.40
C LEU A 66 0.90 12.45 2.93
N SER A 67 1.69 13.13 2.10
CA SER A 67 1.97 12.70 0.71
C SER A 67 2.66 11.34 0.70
N SER A 68 3.71 11.18 1.51
CA SER A 68 4.47 9.93 1.61
C SER A 68 3.60 8.76 2.08
N LEU A 69 2.72 9.00 3.05
CA LEU A 69 1.76 7.99 3.54
C LEU A 69 0.72 7.62 2.48
N THR A 70 0.32 8.57 1.63
CA THR A 70 -0.60 8.31 0.52
C THR A 70 0.06 7.49 -0.59
N GLU A 71 1.34 7.75 -0.86
CA GLU A 71 2.12 6.93 -1.79
C GLU A 71 2.30 5.49 -1.27
N LEU A 72 2.58 5.32 0.02
CA LEU A 72 2.67 3.99 0.65
C LEU A 72 1.35 3.22 0.55
N GLU A 73 0.22 3.88 0.82
CA GLU A 73 -1.10 3.27 0.63
C GLU A 73 -1.34 2.82 -0.81
N SER A 74 -1.01 3.68 -1.79
CA SER A 74 -1.12 3.34 -3.22
C SER A 74 -0.25 2.14 -3.60
N ILE A 75 0.95 2.03 -3.01
CA ILE A 75 1.83 0.87 -3.23
C ILE A 75 1.22 -0.39 -2.63
N GLY A 76 0.67 -0.33 -1.41
CA GLY A 76 -0.02 -1.44 -0.77
C GLY A 76 -1.17 -1.98 -1.62
N GLN A 77 -2.03 -1.09 -2.14
CA GLN A 77 -3.13 -1.44 -3.04
C GLN A 77 -2.63 -2.11 -4.34
N LYS A 78 -1.61 -1.54 -4.98
CA LYS A 78 -1.02 -2.09 -6.20
C LYS A 78 -0.43 -3.48 -6.00
N ILE A 79 0.19 -3.74 -4.85
CA ILE A 79 0.70 -5.08 -4.52
C ILE A 79 -0.45 -6.09 -4.52
N VAL A 80 -1.55 -5.79 -3.83
CA VAL A 80 -2.73 -6.65 -3.76
C VAL A 80 -3.32 -6.88 -5.15
N GLU A 81 -3.51 -5.81 -5.94
CA GLU A 81 -4.03 -5.89 -7.31
C GLU A 81 -3.18 -6.78 -8.23
N ILE A 82 -1.85 -6.62 -8.19
CA ILE A 82 -0.92 -7.41 -9.01
C ILE A 82 -0.99 -8.89 -8.60
N VAL A 83 -1.05 -9.18 -7.30
CA VAL A 83 -1.12 -10.54 -6.79
C VAL A 83 -2.43 -11.21 -7.22
N GLN A 84 -3.57 -10.53 -7.05
CA GLN A 84 -4.89 -11.02 -7.49
C GLN A 84 -4.91 -11.28 -9.01
N SER A 85 -4.33 -10.37 -9.79
CA SER A 85 -4.22 -10.55 -11.24
C SER A 85 -3.42 -11.81 -11.59
N ARG A 86 -2.30 -12.09 -10.91
CA ARG A 86 -1.49 -13.29 -11.18
C ARG A 86 -2.22 -14.58 -10.81
N VAL A 87 -2.81 -14.64 -9.62
CA VAL A 87 -3.58 -15.81 -9.16
C VAL A 87 -4.73 -16.12 -10.11
N SER A 88 -5.44 -15.10 -10.61
CA SER A 88 -6.52 -15.31 -11.58
C SER A 88 -6.03 -15.83 -12.94
N VAL A 89 -4.85 -15.42 -13.39
CA VAL A 89 -4.23 -15.92 -14.62
C VAL A 89 -3.83 -17.38 -14.45
N ASP A 90 -3.18 -17.72 -13.34
CA ASP A 90 -2.76 -19.10 -13.03
C ASP A 90 -3.97 -20.04 -12.94
N ALA A 91 -5.05 -19.61 -12.28
CA ALA A 91 -6.30 -20.38 -12.21
C ALA A 91 -6.90 -20.64 -13.60
N ARG A 92 -6.94 -19.62 -14.47
CA ARG A 92 -7.42 -19.77 -15.85
C ARG A 92 -6.56 -20.73 -16.68
N TYR A 93 -5.25 -20.72 -16.48
CA TYR A 93 -4.36 -21.68 -17.15
C TYR A 93 -4.60 -23.10 -16.66
N ALA A 94 -4.76 -23.32 -15.35
CA ALA A 94 -5.07 -24.62 -14.79
C ALA A 94 -6.40 -25.17 -15.34
N ASP A 95 -7.46 -24.36 -15.38
CA ASP A 95 -8.77 -24.75 -15.94
C ASP A 95 -8.65 -25.14 -17.42
N ASN A 96 -7.91 -24.37 -18.22
CA ASN A 96 -7.72 -24.67 -19.63
C ASN A 96 -6.92 -25.96 -19.84
N LEU A 97 -5.90 -26.20 -19.03
CA LEU A 97 -5.12 -27.45 -19.08
C LEU A 97 -5.98 -28.66 -18.71
N GLN A 98 -6.79 -28.56 -17.65
CA GLN A 98 -7.73 -29.62 -17.28
C GLN A 98 -8.69 -29.94 -18.43
N ARG A 99 -9.26 -28.91 -19.08
CA ARG A 99 -10.14 -29.10 -20.22
C ARG A 99 -9.46 -29.76 -21.43
N ILE A 100 -8.18 -29.44 -21.66
CA ILE A 100 -7.39 -30.09 -22.71
C ILE A 100 -7.13 -31.55 -22.34
N GLU A 101 -6.77 -31.83 -21.09
CA GLU A 101 -6.55 -33.18 -20.58
C GLU A 101 -7.82 -34.04 -20.72
N ASP A 102 -8.98 -33.53 -20.34
CA ASP A 102 -10.26 -34.20 -20.49
C ASP A 102 -10.60 -34.46 -21.98
N ALA A 103 -10.34 -33.48 -22.85
CA ALA A 103 -10.56 -33.63 -24.29
C ALA A 103 -9.61 -34.68 -24.92
N VAL A 104 -8.34 -34.70 -24.51
CA VAL A 104 -7.38 -35.72 -24.97
C VAL A 104 -7.78 -37.11 -24.44
N GLY A 105 -8.19 -37.20 -23.18
CA GLY A 105 -8.64 -38.45 -22.57
C GLY A 105 -9.87 -39.05 -23.26
N THR A 106 -10.81 -38.22 -23.72
CA THR A 106 -11.98 -38.67 -24.50
C THR A 106 -11.63 -39.07 -25.94
N MET A 107 -10.58 -38.50 -26.54
CA MET A 107 -10.11 -38.91 -27.88
C MET A 107 -9.27 -40.18 -27.87
N ALA A 108 -8.70 -40.55 -26.73
CA ALA A 108 -7.86 -41.74 -26.55
C ALA A 108 -8.65 -43.02 -26.21
N GLN A 109 -9.98 -42.95 -26.09
CA GLN A 109 -10.91 -44.06 -25.89
C GLN A 109 -11.64 -44.39 -27.19
#